data_AF-A0A7V9L508-F1
#
_entry.id   AF-A0A7V9L508-F1
#
_cell.length_a   1.000
_cell.length_b   1.000
_cell.length_c   1.000
_cell.angle_alpha   90.00
_cell.angle_beta   90.00
_cell.angle_gamma   90.00
#
_symmetry.space_group_name_H-M   'P 1'
#
loop_
_entity.id
_entity.type
_entity.pdbx_description
1 polymer ?
#
loop_
_entity_poly.entity_id
_entity_poly.type
_entity_poly.pdbx_seq_one_letter_code
_entity_poly.pdbx_strand_id
1 'polypeptide(L)'
;VKLTISRSIMRGNARFGFEGRGATLVATDSIFRDNNEGGVDLVNATGRFDRCVVSGNAGTGMRLDAGVFVVRNSFVFRNGGTGIDIFASAVGNVVEFNTIVDNAVGVSCVFGANQPETPFPNNIIVRNGVNTSGGVVCTYPNSILATNISGLNFVSPDVAPFDYHIQAGSIAIDAAAATTLDHDFDGDPRPADAADVGADEL
;
A
#
# COMPACT_ATOMS: atom_id res chain seq x y z
N VAL A 1 -16.17 1.68 17.15
CA VAL A 1 -15.28 0.76 17.91
C VAL A 1 -13.86 0.93 17.39
N LYS A 2 -12.84 0.91 18.25
CA LYS A 2 -11.43 0.91 17.83
C LYS A 2 -10.80 -0.45 18.13
N LEU A 3 -10.21 -1.07 17.12
CA LEU A 3 -9.41 -2.27 17.24
C LEU A 3 -7.96 -1.93 16.85
N THR A 4 -7.02 -2.41 17.66
CA THR A 4 -5.59 -2.37 17.33
C THR A 4 -5.11 -3.81 17.18
N ILE A 5 -4.46 -4.10 16.07
CA ILE A 5 -3.76 -5.37 15.82
C ILE A 5 -2.30 -5.08 15.53
N SER A 6 -1.42 -5.96 16.00
CA SER A 6 0.00 -5.89 15.72
C SER A 6 0.57 -7.29 15.60
N ARG A 7 1.57 -7.50 14.73
CA ARG A 7 2.27 -8.79 14.57
C ARG A 7 1.31 -9.96 14.39
N SER A 8 0.26 -9.69 13.63
CA SER A 8 -0.86 -10.61 13.43
C SER A 8 -0.89 -11.12 12.00
N ILE A 9 -1.31 -12.36 11.81
CA ILE A 9 -1.44 -12.99 10.49
C ILE A 9 -2.90 -13.40 10.29
N MET A 10 -3.59 -12.75 9.35
CA MET A 10 -4.91 -13.11 8.89
C MET A 10 -4.81 -13.76 7.51
N ARG A 11 -4.94 -15.09 7.45
CA ARG A 11 -4.78 -15.85 6.20
C ARG A 11 -5.74 -17.02 6.05
N GLY A 12 -5.99 -17.42 4.81
CA GLY A 12 -6.79 -18.60 4.48
C GLY A 12 -8.26 -18.47 4.86
N ASN A 13 -8.78 -17.25 4.99
CA ASN A 13 -10.19 -17.02 5.31
C ASN A 13 -11.06 -17.19 4.06
N ALA A 14 -12.29 -17.67 4.27
CA ALA A 14 -13.27 -17.87 3.20
C ALA A 14 -13.72 -16.55 2.53
N ARG A 15 -13.52 -15.41 3.19
CA ARG A 15 -13.81 -14.07 2.67
C ARG A 15 -12.59 -13.17 2.84
N PHE A 16 -12.61 -12.26 3.81
CA PHE A 16 -11.55 -11.30 4.08
C PHE A 16 -10.62 -11.76 5.21
N GLY A 17 -9.37 -11.27 5.20
CA GLY A 17 -8.50 -11.35 6.38
C GLY A 17 -9.04 -10.52 7.54
N PHE A 18 -9.52 -9.31 7.25
CA PHE A 18 -10.25 -8.46 8.19
C PHE A 18 -11.41 -7.74 7.51
N GLU A 19 -12.60 -7.76 8.14
CA GLU A 19 -13.76 -6.97 7.71
C GLU A 19 -14.22 -6.05 8.85
N GLY A 20 -14.34 -4.75 8.58
CA GLY A 20 -14.79 -3.75 9.56
C GLY A 20 -15.79 -2.77 8.96
N ARG A 21 -16.90 -2.54 9.67
CA ARG A 21 -17.94 -1.57 9.28
C ARG A 21 -18.16 -0.55 10.40
N GLY A 22 -18.10 0.76 10.13
CA GLY A 22 -18.29 1.77 11.18
C GLY A 22 -17.21 1.75 12.27
N ALA A 23 -16.02 1.22 11.96
CA ALA A 23 -14.97 0.92 12.92
C ALA A 23 -13.68 1.68 12.61
N THR A 24 -12.78 1.73 13.60
CA THR A 24 -11.40 2.16 13.43
C THR A 24 -10.48 0.96 13.57
N LEU A 25 -9.70 0.66 12.54
CA LEU A 25 -8.63 -0.32 12.60
C LEU A 25 -7.27 0.39 12.65
N VAL A 26 -6.42 -0.04 13.57
CA VAL A 26 -4.99 0.26 13.55
C VAL A 26 -4.25 -1.05 13.42
N ALA A 27 -3.55 -1.25 12.31
CA ALA A 27 -2.74 -2.42 12.04
C ALA A 27 -1.27 -2.00 11.88
N THR A 28 -0.39 -2.69 12.58
CA THR A 28 1.06 -2.45 12.51
C THR A 28 1.78 -3.77 12.39
N ASP A 29 2.76 -3.89 11.49
CA ASP A 29 3.56 -5.12 11.36
C ASP A 29 2.66 -6.36 11.23
N SER A 30 1.70 -6.34 10.30
CA SER A 30 0.65 -7.37 10.20
C SER A 30 0.47 -7.84 8.77
N ILE A 31 0.06 -9.11 8.61
CA ILE A 31 0.01 -9.80 7.33
C ILE A 31 -1.44 -10.21 7.03
N PHE A 32 -1.95 -9.78 5.87
CA PHE A 32 -3.27 -10.13 5.34
C PHE A 32 -3.11 -10.84 4.00
N ARG A 33 -3.13 -12.17 3.99
CA ARG A 33 -2.78 -12.93 2.78
C ARG A 33 -3.61 -14.16 2.49
N ASP A 34 -3.62 -14.57 1.23
CA ASP A 34 -4.22 -15.84 0.80
C ASP A 34 -5.69 -15.99 1.23
N ASN A 35 -6.45 -14.89 1.21
CA ASN A 35 -7.88 -14.89 1.52
C ASN A 35 -8.71 -14.91 0.21
N ASN A 36 -9.88 -15.53 0.27
CA ASN A 36 -10.66 -15.87 -0.93
C ASN A 36 -11.49 -14.71 -1.52
N GLU A 37 -11.69 -13.61 -0.79
CA GLU A 37 -12.24 -12.36 -1.34
C GLU A 37 -11.19 -11.23 -1.34
N GLY A 38 -10.57 -10.93 -0.20
CA GLY A 38 -9.62 -9.82 -0.10
C GLY A 38 -8.80 -9.82 1.18
N GLY A 39 -7.79 -8.96 1.28
CA GLY A 39 -6.98 -8.85 2.50
C GLY A 39 -7.73 -8.13 3.61
N VAL A 40 -8.13 -6.89 3.33
CA VAL A 40 -8.80 -5.98 4.26
C VAL A 40 -10.01 -5.33 3.59
N ASP A 41 -11.17 -5.35 4.24
CA ASP A 41 -12.38 -4.63 3.83
C ASP A 41 -12.85 -3.70 4.96
N LEU A 42 -12.71 -2.39 4.77
CA LEU A 42 -13.16 -1.36 5.70
C LEU A 42 -14.23 -0.49 5.03
N VAL A 43 -15.43 -0.46 5.59
CA VAL A 43 -16.58 0.29 5.03
C VAL A 43 -17.15 1.27 6.05
N ASN A 44 -17.30 2.54 5.64
CA ASN A 44 -17.70 3.64 6.52
C ASN A 44 -16.79 3.68 7.77
N ALA A 45 -15.48 3.52 7.56
CA ALA A 45 -14.52 3.19 8.61
C ALA A 45 -13.24 4.01 8.46
N THR A 46 -12.38 3.99 9.48
CA THR A 46 -11.06 4.62 9.46
C THR A 46 -10.00 3.53 9.63
N GLY A 47 -8.90 3.65 8.90
CA GLY A 47 -7.80 2.68 8.96
C GLY A 47 -6.45 3.36 9.07
N ARG A 48 -5.57 2.83 9.91
CA ARG A 48 -4.14 3.13 9.85
C ARG A 48 -3.36 1.82 9.72
N PHE A 49 -2.57 1.72 8.67
CA PHE A 49 -1.75 0.56 8.32
C PHE A 49 -0.31 1.02 8.18
N ASP A 50 0.58 0.32 8.85
CA ASP A 50 1.99 0.67 8.94
C ASP A 50 2.81 -0.61 8.98
N ARG A 51 3.83 -0.77 8.12
CA ARG A 51 4.64 -2.00 8.04
C ARG A 51 3.79 -3.24 7.80
N CYS A 52 2.75 -3.15 6.98
CA CYS A 52 1.86 -4.28 6.71
C CYS A 52 2.20 -4.99 5.40
N VAL A 53 1.86 -6.27 5.31
CA VAL A 53 1.95 -7.05 4.08
C VAL A 53 0.54 -7.48 3.67
N VAL A 54 0.13 -7.14 2.45
CA VAL A 54 -1.16 -7.53 1.89
C VAL A 54 -0.96 -8.22 0.56
N SER A 55 -1.10 -9.55 0.51
CA SER A 55 -0.68 -10.31 -0.66
C SER A 55 -1.44 -11.59 -0.95
N GLY A 56 -1.43 -12.02 -2.22
CA GLY A 56 -1.98 -13.32 -2.61
C GLY A 56 -3.49 -13.47 -2.39
N ASN A 57 -4.23 -12.38 -2.12
CA ASN A 57 -5.67 -12.44 -1.94
C ASN A 57 -6.35 -12.56 -3.31
N ALA A 58 -7.42 -13.35 -3.42
CA ALA A 58 -8.04 -13.65 -4.72
C ALA A 58 -8.70 -12.42 -5.38
N GLY A 59 -9.15 -11.44 -4.60
CA GLY A 59 -9.67 -10.16 -5.08
C GLY A 59 -8.82 -8.98 -4.60
N THR A 60 -9.47 -7.95 -4.05
CA THR A 60 -8.81 -6.69 -3.64
C THR A 60 -7.93 -6.91 -2.41
N GLY A 61 -6.70 -6.40 -2.44
CA GLY A 61 -5.80 -6.40 -1.27
C GLY A 61 -6.41 -5.60 -0.12
N MET A 62 -6.61 -4.31 -0.31
CA MET A 62 -7.21 -3.40 0.66
C MET A 62 -8.37 -2.63 0.04
N ARG A 63 -9.60 -2.92 0.44
CA ARG A 63 -10.78 -2.10 0.13
C ARG A 63 -11.04 -1.14 1.28
N LEU A 64 -10.93 0.16 1.00
CA LEU A 64 -10.94 1.25 1.97
C LEU A 64 -12.03 2.26 1.58
N ASP A 65 -13.22 2.10 2.15
CA ASP A 65 -14.46 2.72 1.68
C ASP A 65 -15.07 3.68 2.71
N ALA A 66 -15.44 4.87 2.25
CA ALA A 66 -16.18 5.93 2.92
C ALA A 66 -15.57 6.38 4.26
N GLY A 67 -14.26 6.63 4.30
CA GLY A 67 -13.61 7.24 5.46
C GLY A 67 -12.23 7.83 5.20
N VAL A 68 -11.38 7.77 6.22
CA VAL A 68 -10.02 8.32 6.20
C VAL A 68 -9.05 7.18 6.49
N PHE A 69 -8.09 6.99 5.60
CA PHE A 69 -7.17 5.88 5.63
C PHE A 69 -5.73 6.36 5.49
N VAL A 70 -4.85 5.79 6.29
CA VAL A 70 -3.41 6.00 6.20
C VAL A 70 -2.76 4.65 5.96
N VAL A 71 -2.09 4.48 4.83
CA VAL A 71 -1.33 3.27 4.48
C VAL A 71 0.12 3.70 4.22
N ARG A 72 1.03 3.18 5.05
CA ARG A 72 2.45 3.56 5.02
C ARG A 72 3.36 2.37 5.14
N ASN A 73 4.56 2.50 4.57
CA ASN A 73 5.66 1.56 4.75
C ASN A 73 5.21 0.13 4.54
N SER A 74 4.37 -0.14 3.53
CA SER A 74 3.69 -1.44 3.38
C SER A 74 3.93 -2.06 2.02
N PHE A 75 4.00 -3.39 2.01
CA PHE A 75 4.07 -4.19 0.79
C PHE A 75 2.68 -4.69 0.40
N VAL A 76 2.22 -4.34 -0.81
CA VAL A 76 0.92 -4.77 -1.34
C VAL A 76 1.10 -5.41 -2.71
N PHE A 77 1.05 -6.74 -2.77
CA PHE A 77 1.45 -7.43 -4.00
C PHE A 77 0.67 -8.68 -4.35
N ARG A 78 0.60 -8.99 -5.65
CA ARG A 78 0.02 -10.25 -6.16
C ARG A 78 -1.41 -10.51 -5.67
N ASN A 79 -2.21 -9.46 -5.50
CA ASN A 79 -3.64 -9.61 -5.27
C ASN A 79 -4.35 -9.73 -6.63
N GLY A 80 -5.35 -10.62 -6.72
CA GLY A 80 -6.04 -10.90 -7.98
C GLY A 80 -6.89 -9.73 -8.51
N GLY A 81 -7.23 -8.77 -7.64
CA GLY A 81 -7.88 -7.52 -7.98
C GLY A 81 -6.99 -6.29 -7.80
N THR A 82 -7.56 -5.22 -7.25
CA THR A 82 -6.82 -4.00 -6.92
C THR A 82 -5.93 -4.24 -5.69
N GLY A 83 -4.69 -3.74 -5.68
CA GLY A 83 -3.82 -3.74 -4.50
C GLY A 83 -4.43 -2.88 -3.38
N ILE A 84 -4.56 -1.58 -3.62
CA ILE A 84 -5.22 -0.63 -2.70
C ILE A 84 -6.36 0.07 -3.44
N ASP A 85 -7.58 -0.09 -2.95
CA ASP A 85 -8.79 0.49 -3.53
C ASP A 85 -9.42 1.46 -2.53
N ILE A 86 -9.31 2.76 -2.80
CA ILE A 86 -9.80 3.84 -1.95
C ILE A 86 -11.04 4.46 -2.58
N PHE A 87 -12.18 4.29 -1.92
CA PHE A 87 -13.44 4.95 -2.23
C PHE A 87 -13.78 5.92 -1.11
N ALA A 88 -13.23 7.12 -1.12
CA ALA A 88 -13.40 8.04 0.01
C ALA A 88 -14.11 9.34 -0.38
N SER A 89 -14.85 9.91 0.55
CA SER A 89 -15.45 11.25 0.43
C SER A 89 -14.86 12.24 1.45
N ALA A 90 -13.95 11.76 2.31
CA ALA A 90 -13.30 12.56 3.33
C ALA A 90 -11.87 12.92 2.92
N VAL A 91 -11.46 14.13 3.29
CA VAL A 91 -10.08 14.61 3.14
C VAL A 91 -9.19 13.95 4.20
N GLY A 92 -7.90 13.74 3.89
CA GLY A 92 -6.89 13.24 4.82
C GLY A 92 -6.45 11.79 4.58
N ASN A 93 -6.83 11.21 3.45
CA ASN A 93 -6.30 9.91 3.02
C ASN A 93 -4.83 10.04 2.64
N VAL A 94 -4.03 9.06 3.04
CA VAL A 94 -2.59 9.00 2.79
C VAL A 94 -2.22 7.60 2.32
N VAL A 95 -1.54 7.52 1.18
CA VAL A 95 -0.84 6.33 0.69
C VAL A 95 0.57 6.79 0.38
N GLU A 96 1.53 6.43 1.22
CA GLU A 96 2.87 7.00 1.21
C GLU A 96 3.92 5.95 1.55
N PHE A 97 5.06 5.92 0.83
CA PHE A 97 6.12 4.92 1.07
C PHE A 97 5.60 3.48 1.05
N ASN A 98 4.82 3.12 0.03
CA ASN A 98 4.38 1.74 -0.17
C ASN A 98 5.02 1.15 -1.43
N THR A 99 5.22 -0.16 -1.42
CA THR A 99 5.66 -0.93 -2.59
C THR A 99 4.50 -1.80 -3.06
N ILE A 100 3.91 -1.43 -4.20
CA ILE A 100 2.66 -1.96 -4.74
C ILE A 100 2.92 -2.61 -6.10
N VAL A 101 2.96 -3.95 -6.13
CA VAL A 101 3.55 -4.70 -7.25
C VAL A 101 2.71 -5.91 -7.66
N ASP A 102 2.61 -6.21 -8.96
CA ASP A 102 1.97 -7.43 -9.48
C ASP A 102 0.48 -7.64 -9.13
N ASN A 103 -0.27 -6.57 -8.88
CA ASN A 103 -1.72 -6.64 -8.72
C ASN A 103 -2.41 -6.48 -10.09
N ALA A 104 -3.68 -6.87 -10.22
CA ALA A 104 -4.42 -6.58 -11.45
C ALA A 104 -4.55 -5.07 -11.68
N VAL A 105 -4.80 -4.32 -10.60
CA VAL A 105 -4.68 -2.86 -10.54
C VAL A 105 -3.82 -2.50 -9.32
N GLY A 106 -2.85 -1.60 -9.44
CA GLY A 106 -2.01 -1.19 -8.30
C GLY A 106 -2.81 -0.41 -7.27
N VAL A 107 -3.14 0.84 -7.62
CA VAL A 107 -3.96 1.74 -6.78
C VAL A 107 -5.19 2.19 -7.55
N SER A 108 -6.37 1.92 -7.00
CA SER A 108 -7.63 2.51 -7.46
C SER A 108 -8.03 3.61 -6.47
N CYS A 109 -8.37 4.77 -6.99
CA CYS A 109 -8.67 5.92 -6.15
C CYS A 109 -9.84 6.72 -6.73
N VAL A 110 -10.97 6.66 -6.03
CA VAL A 110 -12.21 7.31 -6.44
C VAL A 110 -12.73 8.17 -5.30
N PHE A 111 -12.68 9.47 -5.51
CA PHE A 111 -13.24 10.46 -4.60
C PHE A 111 -14.56 11.01 -5.11
N GLY A 112 -15.43 11.44 -4.19
CA GLY A 112 -16.64 12.17 -4.53
C GLY A 112 -16.35 13.45 -5.32
N ALA A 113 -17.34 13.94 -6.08
CA ALA A 113 -17.22 15.19 -6.81
C ALA A 113 -16.81 16.34 -5.87
N ASN A 114 -15.93 17.23 -6.36
CA ASN A 114 -15.41 18.40 -5.64
C ASN A 114 -14.43 18.12 -4.48
N GLN A 115 -13.85 16.93 -4.40
CA GLN A 115 -12.73 16.71 -3.49
C GLN A 115 -11.45 17.35 -4.06
N PRO A 116 -10.59 17.94 -3.20
CA PRO A 116 -9.29 18.42 -3.63
C PRO A 116 -8.43 17.27 -4.10
N GLU A 117 -7.44 17.60 -4.94
CA GLU A 117 -6.40 16.65 -5.32
C GLU A 117 -5.76 16.03 -4.07
N THR A 118 -5.69 14.70 -4.02
CA THR A 118 -5.14 13.94 -2.90
C THR A 118 -3.80 13.32 -3.32
N PRO A 119 -2.67 13.83 -2.82
CA PRO A 119 -1.37 13.31 -3.19
C PRO A 119 -1.06 12.01 -2.42
N PHE A 120 -0.53 11.03 -3.14
CA PHE A 120 0.00 9.76 -2.62
C PHE A 120 1.50 9.66 -2.95
N PRO A 121 2.37 10.33 -2.16
CA PRO A 121 3.77 10.48 -2.51
C PRO A 121 4.63 9.24 -2.27
N ASN A 122 5.82 9.23 -2.88
CA ASN A 122 6.91 8.33 -2.51
C ASN A 122 6.57 6.84 -2.55
N ASN A 123 5.67 6.40 -3.44
CA ASN A 123 5.33 4.98 -3.61
C ASN A 123 6.09 4.36 -4.79
N ILE A 124 6.37 3.06 -4.71
CA ILE A 124 6.68 2.25 -5.89
C ILE A 124 5.38 1.58 -6.33
N ILE A 125 4.91 1.86 -7.55
CA ILE A 125 3.70 1.27 -8.13
C ILE A 125 4.04 0.70 -9.49
N VAL A 126 4.42 -0.58 -9.53
CA VAL A 126 5.03 -1.18 -10.72
C VAL A 126 4.53 -2.57 -11.06
N ARG A 127 4.64 -2.96 -12.33
CA ARG A 127 4.30 -4.30 -12.84
C ARG A 127 2.87 -4.76 -12.49
N ASN A 128 1.97 -3.82 -12.19
CA ASN A 128 0.55 -4.11 -12.06
C ASN A 128 -0.07 -4.19 -13.48
N GLY A 129 -1.19 -4.87 -13.63
CA GLY A 129 -1.93 -4.89 -14.91
C GLY A 129 -2.29 -3.47 -15.36
N VAL A 130 -2.70 -2.64 -14.39
CA VAL A 130 -2.80 -1.18 -14.49
C VAL A 130 -2.22 -0.58 -13.21
N ASN A 131 -1.23 0.31 -13.29
CA ASN A 131 -0.62 0.86 -12.06
C ASN A 131 -1.60 1.71 -11.25
N THR A 132 -2.37 2.57 -11.92
CA THR A 132 -3.32 3.45 -11.26
C THR A 132 -4.64 3.49 -12.02
N SER A 133 -5.75 3.48 -11.30
CA SER A 133 -7.09 3.67 -11.86
C SER A 133 -7.92 4.61 -10.99
N GLY A 134 -9.00 5.13 -11.56
CA GLY A 134 -9.92 6.04 -10.87
C GLY A 134 -9.91 7.44 -11.47
N GLY A 135 -10.47 8.38 -10.72
CA GLY A 135 -10.65 9.76 -11.18
C GLY A 135 -9.35 10.58 -11.15
N VAL A 136 -9.36 11.76 -11.77
CA VAL A 136 -8.23 12.72 -11.84
C VAL A 136 -7.84 13.32 -10.48
N VAL A 137 -8.41 12.82 -9.38
CA VAL A 137 -8.28 13.40 -8.04
C VAL A 137 -7.01 12.95 -7.34
N CYS A 138 -6.41 11.81 -7.70
CA CYS A 138 -5.28 11.26 -6.97
C CYS A 138 -4.00 11.39 -7.79
N THR A 139 -2.99 12.01 -7.19
CA THR A 139 -1.67 12.19 -7.81
C THR A 139 -0.60 11.45 -7.05
N TYR A 140 0.51 11.18 -7.72
CA TYR A 140 1.56 10.30 -7.22
C TYR A 140 2.92 11.00 -7.26
N PRO A 141 3.07 12.15 -6.57
CA PRO A 141 4.31 12.92 -6.61
C PRO A 141 5.48 12.09 -6.07
N ASN A 142 6.64 12.17 -6.74
CA ASN A 142 7.86 11.46 -6.35
C ASN A 142 7.67 9.93 -6.19
N SER A 143 6.65 9.38 -6.85
CA SER A 143 6.40 7.94 -6.89
C SER A 143 6.96 7.37 -8.18
N ILE A 144 7.44 6.13 -8.13
CA ILE A 144 7.90 5.39 -9.31
C ILE A 144 6.73 4.61 -9.88
N LEU A 145 6.22 5.04 -11.04
CA LEU A 145 5.18 4.36 -11.79
C LEU A 145 5.79 3.76 -13.05
N ALA A 146 5.85 2.44 -13.14
CA ALA A 146 6.48 1.74 -14.28
C ALA A 146 5.76 0.42 -14.61
N THR A 147 5.77 0.00 -15.88
CA THR A 147 5.13 -1.26 -16.29
C THR A 147 6.00 -2.50 -16.01
N ASN A 148 7.24 -2.31 -15.58
CA ASN A 148 8.19 -3.36 -15.22
C ASN A 148 9.02 -2.92 -14.00
N ILE A 149 9.91 -3.81 -13.55
CA ILE A 149 10.74 -3.62 -12.35
C ILE A 149 12.21 -3.30 -12.68
N SER A 150 12.51 -2.97 -13.94
CA SER A 150 13.89 -2.71 -14.37
C SER A 150 14.48 -1.53 -13.59
N GLY A 151 15.67 -1.73 -13.02
CA GLY A 151 16.38 -0.72 -12.25
C GLY A 151 15.91 -0.57 -10.80
N LEU A 152 14.84 -1.25 -10.36
CA LEU A 152 14.44 -1.27 -8.95
C LEU A 152 15.25 -2.26 -8.11
N ASN A 153 15.92 -3.21 -8.76
CA ASN A 153 16.81 -4.19 -8.14
C ASN A 153 16.21 -4.87 -6.89
N PHE A 154 14.99 -5.40 -7.01
CA PHE A 154 14.38 -6.16 -5.93
C PHE A 154 15.14 -7.46 -5.64
N VAL A 155 15.17 -7.87 -4.36
CA VAL A 155 15.87 -9.09 -3.89
C VAL A 155 15.38 -10.37 -4.60
N SER A 156 14.07 -10.63 -4.61
CA SER A 156 13.49 -11.83 -5.21
C SER A 156 12.05 -11.62 -5.68
N PRO A 157 11.82 -10.79 -6.72
CA PRO A 157 10.47 -10.42 -7.14
C PRO A 157 9.72 -11.53 -7.89
N ASP A 158 10.43 -12.56 -8.37
CA ASP A 158 9.90 -13.57 -9.30
C ASP A 158 9.91 -15.00 -8.75
N VAL A 159 10.49 -15.21 -7.58
CA VAL A 159 10.60 -16.54 -6.96
C VAL A 159 10.04 -16.47 -5.54
N ALA A 160 9.20 -17.43 -5.18
CA ALA A 160 8.68 -17.52 -3.82
C ALA A 160 9.78 -18.04 -2.85
N PRO A 161 9.91 -17.51 -1.63
CA PRO A 161 9.15 -16.37 -1.08
C PRO A 161 9.51 -15.06 -1.79
N PHE A 162 8.49 -14.32 -2.22
CA PHE A 162 8.68 -13.06 -2.94
C PHE A 162 9.24 -12.01 -1.99
N ASP A 163 10.22 -11.26 -2.49
CA ASP A 163 10.93 -10.24 -1.74
C ASP A 163 11.12 -8.99 -2.60
N TYR A 164 10.48 -7.91 -2.17
CA TYR A 164 10.46 -6.61 -2.86
C TYR A 164 11.23 -5.53 -2.10
N HIS A 165 12.08 -5.90 -1.14
CA HIS A 165 13.12 -4.99 -0.64
C HIS A 165 14.03 -4.62 -1.82
N ILE A 166 14.43 -3.35 -1.87
CA ILE A 166 15.34 -2.82 -2.89
C ILE A 166 16.78 -3.18 -2.53
N GLN A 167 17.66 -3.15 -3.52
CA GLN A 167 19.08 -3.43 -3.34
C GLN A 167 19.93 -2.32 -3.94
N ALA A 168 21.23 -2.37 -3.62
CA ALA A 168 22.21 -1.42 -4.12
C ALA A 168 22.08 -1.21 -5.65
N GLY A 169 22.13 0.05 -6.05
CA GLY A 169 21.93 0.47 -7.44
C GLY A 169 20.47 0.58 -7.89
N SER A 170 19.51 0.43 -6.97
CA SER A 170 18.11 0.73 -7.25
C SER A 170 17.92 2.21 -7.58
N ILE A 171 17.08 2.51 -8.56
CA ILE A 171 16.66 3.89 -8.88
C ILE A 171 15.77 4.52 -7.80
N ALA A 172 15.30 3.71 -6.85
CA ALA A 172 14.47 4.18 -5.75
C ALA A 172 15.31 4.82 -4.62
N ILE A 173 16.62 4.57 -4.60
CA ILE A 173 17.50 5.05 -3.54
C ILE A 173 17.63 6.58 -3.58
N ASP A 174 17.48 7.23 -2.42
CA ASP A 174 17.55 8.69 -2.23
C ASP A 174 16.60 9.49 -3.15
N ALA A 175 15.56 8.85 -3.70
CA ALA A 175 14.70 9.43 -4.74
C ALA A 175 13.39 10.01 -4.20
N ALA A 176 13.09 9.83 -2.91
CA ALA A 176 11.86 10.34 -2.32
C ALA A 176 11.94 11.86 -2.08
N ALA A 177 10.79 12.51 -2.04
CA ALA A 177 10.74 13.84 -1.45
C ALA A 177 10.93 13.78 0.06
N ALA A 178 11.39 14.91 0.61
CA ALA A 178 11.60 15.06 2.04
C ALA A 178 10.38 14.62 2.85
N THR A 179 10.63 13.88 3.93
CA THR A 179 9.59 13.29 4.77
C THR A 179 9.83 13.50 6.25
N THR A 180 8.78 13.32 7.03
CA THR A 180 8.82 13.27 8.50
C THR A 180 8.62 11.86 9.04
N LEU A 181 8.44 10.86 8.17
CA LEU A 181 8.50 9.47 8.57
C LEU A 181 9.92 9.12 8.95
N ASP A 182 10.08 8.50 10.11
CA ASP A 182 11.36 8.20 10.74
C ASP A 182 11.77 6.74 10.57
N HIS A 183 10.95 5.91 9.93
CA HIS A 183 11.21 4.50 9.71
C HIS A 183 10.60 3.96 8.41
N ASP A 184 11.07 2.80 7.99
CA ASP A 184 10.67 2.06 6.80
C ASP A 184 9.85 0.78 7.16
N PHE A 185 9.82 -0.23 6.29
CA PHE A 185 9.14 -1.50 6.52
C PHE A 185 9.79 -2.35 7.62
N ASP A 186 11.11 -2.41 7.68
CA ASP A 186 11.84 -3.24 8.67
C ASP A 186 12.03 -2.51 10.01
N GLY A 187 11.70 -1.21 10.06
CA GLY A 187 11.86 -0.36 11.23
C GLY A 187 13.21 0.35 11.27
N ASP A 188 13.96 0.31 10.17
CA ASP A 188 15.23 1.00 10.00
C ASP A 188 14.99 2.50 9.82
N PRO A 189 15.92 3.36 10.30
CA PRO A 189 15.74 4.79 10.26
C PRO A 189 15.67 5.33 8.83
N ARG A 190 14.64 6.15 8.55
CA ARG A 190 14.48 6.85 7.27
C ARG A 190 15.09 8.25 7.33
N PRO A 191 16.11 8.60 6.52
CA PRO A 191 16.69 9.94 6.48
C PRO A 191 15.68 10.96 5.95
N ALA A 192 15.60 12.13 6.59
CA ALA A 192 14.57 13.12 6.23
C ALA A 192 14.72 13.70 4.81
N ASP A 193 15.95 13.86 4.31
CA ASP A 193 16.27 14.56 3.05
C ASP A 193 16.82 13.64 1.94
N ALA A 194 16.87 12.33 2.21
CA ALA A 194 17.48 11.33 1.35
C ALA A 194 16.82 9.97 1.63
N ALA A 195 15.49 9.94 1.60
CA ALA A 195 14.72 8.72 1.80
C ALA A 195 14.56 7.96 0.48
N ASP A 196 14.41 6.65 0.57
CA ASP A 196 14.13 5.80 -0.57
C ASP A 196 12.64 5.78 -0.92
N VAL A 197 12.31 5.75 -2.21
CA VAL A 197 10.92 5.59 -2.65
C VAL A 197 10.46 4.16 -2.38
N GLY A 198 9.26 3.97 -1.83
CA GLY A 198 8.71 2.65 -1.53
C GLY A 198 8.73 2.31 -0.04
N ALA A 199 8.44 1.04 0.28
CA ALA A 199 8.29 0.60 1.66
C ALA A 199 9.61 0.45 2.42
N ASP A 200 10.67 0.12 1.70
CA ASP A 200 12.01 -0.22 2.21
C ASP A 200 12.95 1.00 2.20
N GLU A 201 14.03 0.95 2.98
CA GLU A 201 15.11 1.93 3.06
C GLU A 201 16.47 1.21 3.13
N LEU A 202 17.45 1.61 2.32
CA LEU A 202 18.75 0.92 2.19
C LEU A 202 19.96 1.71 2.69
#